data_AF-A0A354YXJ2-F1
#
_entry.id   AF-A0A354YXJ2-F1
#
_cell.length_a   1.000
_cell.length_b   1.000
_cell.length_c   1.000
_cell.angle_alpha   90.00
_cell.angle_beta   90.00
_cell.angle_gamma   90.00
#
_symmetry.space_group_name_H-M   'P 1'
#
loop_
_entity.id
_entity.type
_entity.pdbx_description
1 polymer ?
#
loop_
_entity_poly.entity_id
_entity_poly.type
_entity_poly.pdbx_seq_one_letter_code
_entity_poly.pdbx_strand_id
1 'polypeptide(L)'
;IQNRGHAEFNALYMLCPNVGPVFVHPGMQHPFNVGGGNSHIVDYRGEIMSYSPSNYNTVVAAIIDIEALRQFRVMNLNSNWTKDLRTELFKHMYDQPIHPKNLWLHQEPKHHAEVDEVYRANINRLIERGAYTRPYHDFPGARCLSAPTSEEEWEKMKSLWKNPEK
;
A
#
# COMPACT_ATOMS: atom_id res chain seq x y z
N ILE A 1 7.12 10.72 1.14
CA ILE A 1 8.36 10.16 1.76
C ILE A 1 8.57 8.71 1.33
N GLN A 2 7.62 7.79 1.59
CA GLN A 2 7.76 6.36 1.29
C GLN A 2 8.25 6.08 -0.14
N ASN A 3 7.59 6.65 -1.15
CA ASN A 3 7.97 6.42 -2.56
C ASN A 3 9.41 6.89 -2.87
N ARG A 4 9.80 8.04 -2.31
CA ARG A 4 11.16 8.58 -2.48
C ARG A 4 12.20 7.66 -1.84
N GLY A 5 11.92 7.18 -0.63
CA GLY A 5 12.77 6.22 0.07
C GLY A 5 12.90 4.90 -0.69
N HIS A 6 11.81 4.35 -1.23
CA HIS A 6 11.88 3.14 -2.05
C HIS A 6 12.73 3.33 -3.31
N ALA A 7 12.60 4.47 -3.99
CA ALA A 7 13.38 4.79 -5.17
C ALA A 7 14.88 4.86 -4.84
N GLU A 8 15.25 5.58 -3.78
CA GLU A 8 16.63 5.75 -3.34
C GLU A 8 17.24 4.43 -2.84
N PHE A 9 16.55 3.71 -1.94
CA PHE A 9 17.09 2.47 -1.34
C PHE A 9 17.25 1.32 -2.33
N ASN A 10 16.53 1.34 -3.45
CA ASN A 10 16.55 0.27 -4.44
C ASN A 10 17.14 0.71 -5.79
N ALA A 11 17.66 1.95 -5.88
CA ALA A 11 18.18 2.55 -7.10
C ALA A 11 17.26 2.31 -8.30
N LEU A 12 16.00 2.75 -8.21
CA LEU A 12 14.98 2.54 -9.25
C LEU A 12 14.15 3.80 -9.49
N TYR A 13 13.56 3.91 -10.68
CA TYR A 13 12.51 4.88 -10.93
C TYR A 13 11.20 4.40 -10.29
N MET A 14 10.48 5.29 -9.62
CA MET A 14 9.19 4.97 -9.02
C MET A 14 8.07 5.76 -9.68
N LEU A 15 7.16 5.02 -10.33
CA LEU A 15 5.92 5.57 -10.87
C LEU A 15 4.85 5.46 -9.78
N CYS A 16 4.32 6.60 -9.34
CA CYS A 16 3.46 6.68 -8.16
C CYS A 16 2.10 7.26 -8.56
N PRO A 17 1.28 6.53 -9.35
CA PRO A 17 -0.10 6.94 -9.60
C PRO A 17 -0.92 6.76 -8.33
N ASN A 18 -1.90 7.63 -8.14
CA ASN A 18 -2.88 7.50 -7.08
C ASN A 18 -4.29 7.69 -7.61
N VAL A 19 -5.26 7.16 -6.90
CA VAL A 19 -6.66 7.12 -7.32
C VAL A 19 -7.30 8.50 -7.15
N GLY A 20 -8.06 8.89 -8.16
CA GLY A 20 -8.91 10.08 -8.13
C GLY A 20 -10.19 9.86 -7.31
N PRO A 21 -11.19 10.76 -7.43
CA PRO A 21 -12.49 10.60 -6.80
C PRO A 21 -13.22 9.34 -7.29
N VAL A 22 -13.91 8.66 -6.37
CA VAL A 22 -14.74 7.49 -6.68
C VAL A 22 -16.21 7.81 -6.44
N PHE A 23 -17.03 7.54 -7.46
CA PHE A 23 -18.48 7.49 -7.34
C PHE A 23 -18.86 6.03 -7.07
N VAL A 24 -19.42 5.76 -5.89
CA VAL A 24 -19.70 4.39 -5.46
C VAL A 24 -20.85 3.79 -6.26
N HIS A 25 -21.82 4.59 -6.67
CA HIS A 25 -22.95 4.19 -7.52
C HIS A 25 -23.30 5.29 -8.54
N PRO A 26 -23.98 4.97 -9.67
CA PRO A 26 -24.23 5.92 -10.77
C PRO A 26 -25.05 7.17 -10.40
N GLY A 27 -25.99 7.04 -9.45
CA GLY A 27 -26.84 8.14 -9.01
C GLY A 27 -26.18 9.15 -8.07
N MET A 28 -24.89 8.97 -7.75
CA MET A 28 -24.18 9.79 -6.77
C MET A 28 -23.75 11.13 -7.38
N GLN A 29 -24.11 12.26 -6.75
CA GLN A 29 -23.78 13.61 -7.26
C GLN A 29 -22.39 14.10 -6.84
N HIS A 30 -21.89 13.61 -5.70
CA HIS A 30 -20.60 14.03 -5.14
C HIS A 30 -19.74 12.80 -4.87
N PRO A 31 -18.47 12.78 -5.33
CA PRO A 31 -17.63 11.62 -5.15
C PRO A 31 -16.99 11.57 -3.75
N PHE A 32 -16.53 10.37 -3.38
CA PHE A 32 -15.63 10.20 -2.25
C PHE A 32 -14.17 10.31 -2.68
N ASN A 33 -13.38 11.02 -1.88
CA ASN A 33 -11.93 11.02 -2.03
C ASN A 33 -11.33 9.88 -1.21
N VAL A 34 -10.97 8.78 -1.89
CA VAL A 34 -10.38 7.59 -1.27
C VAL A 34 -8.86 7.54 -1.42
N GLY A 35 -8.30 8.18 -2.46
CA GLY A 35 -6.87 8.11 -2.78
C GLY A 35 -6.06 9.28 -2.26
N GLY A 36 -6.67 10.47 -2.09
CA GLY A 36 -5.94 11.65 -1.64
C GLY A 36 -4.93 12.20 -2.66
N GLY A 37 -4.97 11.77 -3.93
CA GLY A 37 -4.20 12.36 -5.03
C GLY A 37 -2.68 12.27 -4.88
N ASN A 38 -1.98 13.36 -5.17
CA ASN A 38 -0.51 13.45 -5.05
C ASN A 38 0.24 12.47 -5.97
N SER A 39 -0.23 12.24 -7.20
CA SER A 39 0.48 11.39 -8.15
C SER A 39 1.84 11.99 -8.52
N HIS A 40 2.89 11.17 -8.61
CA HIS A 40 4.25 11.65 -8.93
C HIS A 40 5.13 10.59 -9.58
N ILE A 41 6.27 11.03 -10.12
CA ILE A 41 7.35 10.18 -10.60
C ILE A 41 8.62 10.56 -9.83
N VAL A 42 9.35 9.56 -9.34
CA VAL A 42 10.61 9.74 -8.61
C VAL A 42 11.77 9.12 -9.38
N ASP A 43 12.90 9.82 -9.43
CA ASP A 43 14.16 9.28 -9.96
C ASP A 43 14.84 8.31 -8.98
N TYR A 44 15.87 7.62 -9.47
CA TYR A 44 16.65 6.64 -8.70
C TYR A 44 17.52 7.23 -7.58
N ARG A 45 17.50 8.55 -7.40
CA ARG A 45 18.15 9.27 -6.28
C ARG A 45 17.12 9.75 -5.25
N GLY A 46 15.84 9.44 -5.45
CA GLY A 46 14.77 9.88 -4.55
C GLY A 46 14.23 11.28 -4.87
N GLU A 47 14.61 11.88 -6.00
CA GLU A 47 14.13 13.20 -6.41
C GLU A 47 12.83 13.13 -7.19
N ILE A 48 11.91 14.06 -6.92
CA ILE A 48 10.62 14.12 -7.62
C ILE A 48 10.85 14.74 -9.00
N MET A 49 10.64 13.96 -10.06
CA MET A 49 10.77 14.41 -11.44
C MET A 49 9.54 15.16 -11.93
N SER A 50 8.37 14.73 -11.47
CA SER A 50 7.08 15.24 -11.90
C SER A 50 6.03 14.95 -10.83
N TYR A 51 5.10 15.87 -10.63
CA TYR A 51 4.13 15.80 -9.53
C TYR A 51 2.85 16.52 -9.90
N SER A 52 1.73 15.91 -9.53
CA SER A 52 0.41 16.54 -9.54
C SER A 52 -0.17 16.52 -8.13
N PRO A 53 -0.42 17.70 -7.51
CA PRO A 53 -1.12 17.80 -6.24
C PRO A 53 -2.62 17.51 -6.37
N SER A 54 -3.13 17.34 -7.60
CA SER A 54 -4.55 17.11 -7.84
C SER A 54 -5.03 15.81 -7.18
N ASN A 55 -6.17 15.92 -6.51
CA ASN A 55 -6.95 14.79 -6.03
C ASN A 55 -7.96 14.29 -7.09
N TYR A 56 -7.99 14.93 -8.25
CA TYR A 56 -8.81 14.60 -9.40
C TYR A 56 -7.97 13.98 -10.52
N ASN A 57 -8.65 13.56 -11.59
CA ASN A 57 -8.00 13.05 -12.79
C ASN A 57 -7.00 14.06 -13.34
N THR A 58 -5.78 13.59 -13.55
CA THR A 58 -4.62 14.39 -13.91
C THR A 58 -3.63 13.52 -14.66
N VAL A 59 -2.64 14.14 -15.28
CA VAL A 59 -1.54 13.45 -15.96
C VAL A 59 -0.22 13.91 -15.36
N VAL A 60 0.67 12.96 -15.10
CA VAL A 60 2.04 13.19 -14.66
C VAL A 60 2.95 12.50 -15.66
N ALA A 61 3.93 13.23 -16.19
CA ALA A 61 4.86 12.73 -17.19
C ALA A 61 6.30 13.14 -16.86
N ALA A 62 7.25 12.27 -17.21
CA ALA A 62 8.69 12.50 -17.07
C ALA A 62 9.46 11.67 -18.12
N ILE A 63 10.68 12.10 -18.46
CA ILE A 63 11.60 11.33 -19.29
C ILE A 63 12.35 10.33 -18.41
N ILE A 64 12.41 9.06 -18.84
CA ILE A 64 13.13 8.01 -18.12
C ILE A 64 14.42 7.68 -18.88
N ASP A 65 15.57 8.01 -18.28
CA ASP A 65 16.88 7.69 -18.84
C ASP A 65 17.43 6.39 -18.23
N ILE A 66 17.27 5.31 -18.99
CA ILE A 66 17.70 3.97 -18.58
C ILE A 66 19.23 3.86 -18.53
N GLU A 67 19.95 4.58 -19.39
CA GLU A 67 21.40 4.48 -19.43
C GLU A 67 22.04 5.24 -18.26
N ALA A 68 21.52 6.42 -17.93
CA ALA A 68 21.92 7.13 -16.71
C ALA A 68 21.71 6.27 -15.45
N LEU A 69 20.60 5.53 -15.37
CA LEU A 69 20.36 4.59 -14.28
C LEU A 69 21.39 3.44 -14.23
N ARG A 70 21.71 2.85 -15.39
CA ARG A 70 22.75 1.80 -15.46
C ARG A 70 24.10 2.33 -15.01
N GLN A 71 24.50 3.50 -15.51
CA GLN A 71 25.73 4.18 -15.10
C GLN A 71 25.76 4.45 -13.60
N PHE A 72 24.66 4.96 -13.03
CA PHE A 72 24.55 5.17 -11.59
C PHE A 72 24.79 3.88 -10.80
N ARG A 73 24.17 2.76 -11.20
CA ARG A 73 24.29 1.47 -10.51
C ARG A 73 25.69 0.86 -10.56
N VAL A 74 26.50 1.16 -11.57
CA VAL A 74 27.85 0.58 -11.70
C VAL A 74 28.97 1.52 -11.24
N MET A 75 28.76 2.83 -11.32
CA MET A 75 29.79 3.83 -10.98
C MET A 75 29.63 4.38 -9.56
N ASN A 76 28.41 4.47 -9.05
CA ASN A 76 28.19 5.12 -7.77
C ASN A 76 28.52 4.18 -6.59
N LEU A 77 29.61 4.50 -5.89
CA LEU A 77 30.08 3.73 -4.73
C LEU A 77 29.27 4.03 -3.46
N ASN A 78 28.69 5.23 -3.39
CA ASN A 78 27.87 5.71 -2.27
C ASN A 78 26.40 5.73 -2.70
N SER A 79 25.43 5.64 -1.79
CA SER A 79 23.99 5.73 -2.11
C SER A 79 23.42 4.70 -3.10
N ASN A 80 24.24 3.79 -3.63
CA ASN A 80 23.81 2.57 -4.29
C ASN A 80 23.84 1.44 -3.26
N TRP A 81 22.70 1.18 -2.63
CA TRP A 81 22.62 0.32 -1.46
C TRP A 81 22.51 -1.17 -1.79
N THR A 82 22.03 -1.51 -2.99
CA THR A 82 21.78 -2.91 -3.39
C THR A 82 23.05 -3.74 -3.37
N LYS A 83 24.21 -3.15 -3.70
CA LYS A 83 25.51 -3.85 -3.67
C LYS A 83 25.96 -4.24 -2.26
N ASP A 84 25.49 -3.55 -1.23
CA ASP A 84 25.91 -3.76 0.16
C ASP A 84 24.98 -4.71 0.93
N LEU A 85 23.95 -5.26 0.26
CA LEU A 85 23.01 -6.18 0.88
C LEU A 85 23.67 -7.51 1.28
N ARG A 86 23.70 -7.77 2.59
CA ARG A 86 24.15 -9.03 3.19
C ARG A 86 23.02 -10.07 3.21
N THR A 87 22.61 -10.50 2.01
CA THR A 87 21.43 -11.37 1.80
C THR A 87 21.46 -12.67 2.60
N GLU A 88 22.64 -13.20 2.92
CA GLU A 88 22.83 -14.39 3.75
C GLU A 88 22.31 -14.21 5.18
N LEU A 89 22.39 -12.99 5.73
CA LEU A 89 21.85 -12.67 7.05
C LEU A 89 20.33 -12.54 6.99
N PHE A 90 19.83 -11.83 5.98
CA PHE A 90 18.41 -11.55 5.83
C PHE A 90 17.60 -12.79 5.48
N LYS A 91 18.16 -13.73 4.69
CA LYS A 91 17.47 -14.97 4.32
C LYS A 91 16.94 -15.71 5.56
N HIS A 92 17.79 -15.91 6.56
CA HIS A 92 17.41 -16.58 7.80
C HIS A 92 16.36 -15.83 8.61
N MET A 93 16.40 -14.49 8.60
CA MET A 93 15.38 -13.67 9.26
C MET A 93 13.98 -13.90 8.66
N TYR A 94 13.91 -14.25 7.37
CA TYR A 94 12.65 -14.47 6.65
C TYR A 94 12.25 -15.95 6.52
N ASP A 95 13.01 -16.90 7.10
CA ASP A 95 12.70 -18.33 7.04
C ASP A 95 11.36 -18.68 7.74
N GLN A 96 11.00 -17.92 8.77
CA GLN A 96 9.76 -18.13 9.52
C GLN A 96 8.71 -17.09 9.14
N PRO A 97 7.58 -17.48 8.50
CA PRO A 97 6.58 -16.52 8.04
C PRO A 97 5.92 -15.77 9.20
N ILE A 98 5.62 -14.49 9.00
CA ILE A 98 4.84 -13.67 9.95
C ILE A 98 3.36 -13.77 9.61
N HIS A 99 3.02 -13.55 8.33
CA HIS A 99 1.68 -13.68 7.78
C HIS A 99 1.43 -15.12 7.29
N PRO A 100 0.29 -15.75 7.63
CA PRO A 100 -0.01 -17.10 7.15
C PRO A 100 -0.09 -17.18 5.63
N LYS A 101 0.46 -18.25 5.04
CA LYS A 101 0.35 -18.53 3.61
C LYS A 101 -1.03 -19.09 3.25
N ASN A 102 -1.47 -18.89 2.01
CA ASN A 102 -2.62 -19.56 1.40
C ASN A 102 -3.98 -19.37 2.12
N LEU A 103 -4.16 -18.28 2.90
CA LEU A 103 -5.39 -18.03 3.67
C LEU A 103 -6.68 -18.16 2.85
N TRP A 104 -6.63 -17.70 1.60
CA TRP A 104 -7.80 -17.60 0.71
C TRP A 104 -7.64 -18.47 -0.54
N LEU A 105 -6.84 -19.55 -0.48
CA LEU A 105 -6.56 -20.38 -1.65
C LEU A 105 -7.77 -21.23 -2.08
N HIS A 106 -8.59 -21.65 -1.11
CA HIS A 106 -9.74 -22.53 -1.32
C HIS A 106 -11.05 -21.93 -0.79
N GLN A 107 -11.01 -20.64 -0.44
CA GLN A 107 -12.15 -19.92 0.13
C GLN A 107 -12.03 -18.43 -0.19
N GLU A 108 -13.15 -17.71 -0.12
CA GLU A 108 -13.16 -16.27 -0.26
C GLU A 108 -12.50 -15.58 0.95
N PRO A 109 -11.93 -14.38 0.74
CA PRO A 109 -11.48 -13.53 1.84
C PRO A 109 -12.60 -13.23 2.83
N LYS A 110 -12.30 -13.38 4.12
CA LYS A 110 -13.25 -13.08 5.19
C LYS A 110 -13.45 -11.58 5.39
N HIS A 111 -14.48 -11.22 6.15
CA HIS A 111 -14.77 -9.83 6.52
C HIS A 111 -13.83 -9.31 7.62
N HIS A 112 -13.82 -7.98 7.81
CA HIS A 112 -12.89 -7.26 8.68
C HIS A 112 -12.72 -7.88 10.08
N ALA A 113 -13.80 -8.27 10.76
CA ALA A 113 -13.72 -8.78 12.12
C ALA A 113 -12.85 -10.05 12.24
N GLU A 114 -13.01 -10.99 11.31
CA GLU A 114 -12.23 -12.22 11.30
C GLU A 114 -10.80 -11.99 10.78
N VAL A 115 -10.64 -11.08 9.81
CA VAL A 115 -9.32 -10.74 9.28
C VAL A 115 -8.47 -9.96 10.30
N ASP A 116 -9.11 -9.16 11.15
CA ASP A 116 -8.46 -8.47 12.28
C ASP A 116 -7.76 -9.44 13.23
N GLU A 117 -8.35 -10.62 13.47
CA GLU A 117 -7.72 -11.66 14.30
C GLU A 117 -6.41 -12.15 13.68
N VAL A 118 -6.38 -12.31 12.35
CA VAL A 118 -5.16 -12.67 11.62
C VAL A 118 -4.09 -11.60 11.81
N TYR A 119 -4.45 -10.32 11.69
CA TYR A 119 -3.51 -9.21 11.87
C TYR A 119 -3.01 -9.10 13.31
N ARG A 120 -3.88 -9.29 14.30
CA ARG A 120 -3.50 -9.35 15.72
C ARG A 120 -2.55 -10.50 16.00
N ALA A 121 -2.80 -11.67 15.44
CA ALA A 121 -1.89 -12.80 15.54
C ALA A 121 -0.52 -12.50 14.90
N ASN A 122 -0.49 -11.82 13.74
CA ASN A 122 0.78 -11.41 13.10
C ASN A 122 1.58 -10.45 14.00
N ILE A 123 0.91 -9.47 14.62
CA ILE A 123 1.53 -8.55 15.57
C ILE A 123 2.06 -9.31 16.79
N ASN A 124 1.27 -10.23 17.35
CA ASN A 124 1.70 -11.06 18.48
C ASN A 124 2.94 -11.90 18.13
N ARG A 125 3.03 -12.47 16.93
CA ARG A 125 4.25 -13.18 16.48
C ARG A 125 5.48 -12.28 16.47
N LEU A 126 5.34 -11.01 16.07
CA LEU A 126 6.45 -10.05 16.10
C LEU A 126 6.88 -9.71 17.53
N ILE A 127 5.93 -9.66 18.48
CA ILE A 127 6.21 -9.47 19.91
C ILE A 127 6.89 -10.71 20.51
N GLU A 128 6.37 -11.91 20.24
CA GLU A 128 6.93 -13.18 20.72
C GLU A 128 8.36 -13.41 20.23
N ARG A 129 8.68 -12.95 19.01
CA ARG A 129 10.02 -12.99 18.44
C ARG A 129 10.96 -11.89 18.97
N GLY A 130 10.44 -10.95 19.78
CA GLY A 130 11.20 -9.82 20.31
C GLY A 130 11.51 -8.72 19.27
N ALA A 131 10.93 -8.79 18.08
CA ALA A 131 11.07 -7.72 17.08
C ALA A 131 10.36 -6.45 17.54
N TYR A 132 9.21 -6.60 18.20
CA TYR A 132 8.48 -5.52 18.86
C TYR A 132 8.43 -5.73 20.37
N THR A 133 8.43 -4.63 21.11
CA THR A 133 8.14 -4.60 22.54
C THR A 133 6.74 -4.04 22.75
N ARG A 134 5.96 -4.63 23.66
CA ARG A 134 4.63 -4.11 24.00
C ARG A 134 4.74 -2.68 24.53
N PRO A 135 3.79 -1.80 24.21
CA PRO A 135 3.74 -0.48 24.83
C PRO A 135 3.53 -0.60 26.34
N TYR A 136 3.98 0.41 27.08
CA TYR A 136 3.78 0.46 28.54
C TYR A 136 2.29 0.55 28.92
N HIS A 137 1.51 1.27 28.12
CA HIS A 137 0.06 1.38 28.27
C HIS A 137 -0.64 0.55 27.20
N ASP A 138 -1.61 -0.25 27.63
CA ASP A 138 -2.51 -0.93 26.72
C ASP A 138 -3.69 -0.01 26.36
N PHE A 139 -4.08 -0.04 25.09
CA PHE A 139 -5.23 0.69 24.58
C PHE A 139 -6.05 -0.27 23.72
N PRO A 140 -7.39 -0.33 23.88
CA PRO A 140 -8.23 -1.28 23.16
C PRO A 140 -8.25 -1.11 21.62
N GLY A 141 -7.53 -0.12 21.10
CA GLY A 141 -7.41 0.20 19.69
C GLY A 141 -8.65 0.90 19.13
N ALA A 142 -8.54 1.41 17.90
CA ALA A 142 -9.71 1.75 17.12
C ALA A 142 -10.43 0.46 16.72
N ARG A 143 -11.64 0.23 17.25
CA ARG A 143 -12.53 -0.83 16.77
C ARG A 143 -13.29 -0.27 15.59
N CYS A 144 -13.33 -0.97 14.46
CA CYS A 144 -14.05 -0.51 13.27
C CYS A 144 -15.48 -0.12 13.66
N LEU A 145 -15.82 1.18 13.53
CA LEU A 145 -16.96 1.80 14.22
C LEU A 145 -18.30 1.64 13.48
N SER A 146 -18.31 1.01 12.30
CA SER A 146 -19.54 0.71 11.57
C SER A 146 -20.01 -0.71 11.88
N ALA A 147 -21.30 -0.87 12.15
CA ALA A 147 -21.90 -2.19 12.22
C ALA A 147 -21.70 -2.92 10.88
N PRO A 148 -21.52 -4.25 10.86
CA PRO A 148 -21.53 -5.02 9.63
C PRO A 148 -22.83 -4.73 8.87
N THR A 149 -22.71 -4.49 7.57
CA THR A 149 -23.89 -4.35 6.71
C THR A 149 -24.70 -5.64 6.77
N SER A 150 -25.99 -5.55 7.10
CA SER A 150 -26.87 -6.72 7.10
C SER A 150 -27.11 -7.22 5.68
N GLU A 151 -27.54 -8.47 5.52
CA GLU A 151 -27.83 -9.03 4.20
C GLU A 151 -28.97 -8.27 3.50
N GLU A 152 -29.98 -7.84 4.26
CA GLU A 152 -31.07 -7.00 3.75
C GLU A 152 -30.57 -5.62 3.30
N GLU A 153 -29.69 -4.98 4.09
CA GLU A 153 -29.08 -3.71 3.73
C GLU A 153 -28.21 -3.86 2.48
N TRP A 154 -27.48 -4.97 2.37
CA TRP A 154 -26.66 -5.29 1.21
C TRP A 154 -27.50 -5.48 -0.06
N GLU A 155 -28.60 -6.23 0.00
CA GLU A 155 -29.52 -6.38 -1.12
C GLU A 155 -30.14 -5.03 -1.53
N LYS A 156 -30.50 -4.21 -0.55
CA LYS A 156 -30.99 -2.85 -0.81
C LYS A 156 -29.91 -1.99 -1.47
N MET A 157 -28.67 -2.05 -1.00
CA MET A 157 -27.55 -1.32 -1.60
C MET A 157 -27.36 -1.74 -3.05
N LYS A 158 -27.39 -3.03 -3.40
CA LYS A 158 -27.26 -3.49 -4.80
C LYS A 158 -28.22 -2.82 -5.77
N SER A 159 -29.41 -2.41 -5.31
CA SER A 159 -30.36 -1.68 -6.15
C SER A 159 -29.83 -0.33 -6.65
N LEU A 160 -28.88 0.29 -5.95
CA LEU A 160 -28.25 1.57 -6.32
C LEU A 160 -27.47 1.49 -7.65
N TRP A 161 -27.10 0.28 -8.10
CA TRP A 161 -26.41 0.02 -9.36
C TRP A 161 -27.33 -0.44 -10.50
N LYS A 162 -28.63 -0.67 -10.25
CA LYS A 162 -29.57 -1.24 -11.23
C LYS A 162 -30.21 -0.23 -12.18
N ASN A 163 -30.08 1.07 -11.94
CA ASN A 163 -30.64 2.12 -12.80
C ASN A 163 -29.53 2.96 -13.48
N PRO A 164 -29.03 2.54 -14.65
CA PRO A 164 -28.11 3.33 -15.47
C PRO A 164 -28.83 4.31 -16.42
N GLU A 165 -30.15 4.50 -16.35
CA GLU A 165 -30.86 5.45 -17.21
C GLU A 165 -30.63 6.93 -16.79
N LYS A 166 -29.41 7.43 -17.06
CA LYS A 166 -29.10 8.81 -17.43
C LYS A 166 -27.85 8.84 -18.30
#